data_AF-A0AAD5ZPV6-F1
#
_entry.id   AF-A0AAD5ZPV6-F1
#
_cell.length_a   1.000
_cell.length_b   1.000
_cell.length_c   1.000
_cell.angle_alpha   90.00
_cell.angle_beta   90.00
_cell.angle_gamma   90.00
#
_symmetry.space_group_name_H-M   'P 1'
#
loop_
_entity.id
_entity.type
_entity.pdbx_description
1 polymer ?
#
loop_
_entity_poly.entity_id
_entity_poly.type
_entity_poly.pdbx_seq_one_letter_code
_entity_poly.pdbx_strand_id
1 'polypeptide(L)'
;MFYGAIVWDPWLIVAQIVCLQCLFYLTLGLFMSVLVATRVEHMSLVYFFDFSTLTVSTVTGCFVIVSFLLSSLAGAGYMLYVIERAKKCLDFSATLYIIHLFICIIYGGWPVSLTWWVVNLSGLAAMSLLGEWLCIRRELREIPLTRVRSSV
;
A
#
# COMPACT_ATOMS: atom_id res chain seq x y z
N MET A 1 -33.81 10.70 9.74
CA MET A 1 -32.72 11.67 9.93
C MET A 1 -31.80 11.54 8.71
N PHE A 2 -31.90 12.50 7.80
CA PHE A 2 -31.23 12.55 6.50
C PHE A 2 -29.72 12.79 6.70
N TYR A 3 -28.89 12.09 5.93
CA TYR A 3 -27.42 12.21 5.87
C TYR A 3 -26.75 12.39 7.24
N GLY A 4 -26.56 11.26 7.93
CA GLY A 4 -25.72 11.21 9.12
C GLY A 4 -24.38 11.88 8.82
N ALA A 5 -24.12 12.98 9.51
CA ALA A 5 -22.79 13.52 9.64
C ALA A 5 -21.85 12.34 9.88
N ILE A 6 -20.80 12.20 9.08
CA ILE A 6 -19.67 11.36 9.43
C ILE A 6 -19.23 11.88 10.80
N VAL A 7 -19.62 11.17 11.86
CA VAL A 7 -19.12 11.43 13.20
C VAL A 7 -17.63 11.18 13.06
N TRP A 8 -16.84 12.24 13.27
CA TRP A 8 -15.39 12.13 13.16
C TRP A 8 -14.94 11.24 14.30
N ASP A 9 -14.73 9.96 13.99
CA ASP A 9 -14.23 8.95 14.92
C ASP A 9 -12.73 8.76 14.64
N PRO A 10 -11.83 9.50 15.33
CA PRO A 10 -10.39 9.44 15.10
C PRO A 10 -9.83 8.04 15.35
N TRP A 11 -10.44 7.30 16.27
CA TRP A 11 -10.07 5.93 16.57
C TRP A 11 -10.20 5.00 15.36
N LEU A 12 -11.24 5.21 14.54
CA LEU A 12 -11.48 4.40 13.35
C LEU A 12 -10.43 4.66 12.28
N ILE A 13 -10.02 5.93 12.09
CA ILE A 13 -8.94 6.31 11.18
C ILE A 13 -7.61 5.68 11.63
N VAL A 14 -7.29 5.76 12.92
CA VAL A 14 -6.06 5.14 13.46
C VAL A 14 -6.10 3.62 13.27
N ALA A 15 -7.23 2.97 13.55
CA ALA A 15 -7.40 1.54 13.33
C ALA A 15 -7.23 1.15 11.85
N GLN A 16 -7.74 1.95 10.91
CA GLN A 16 -7.55 1.76 9.47
C GLN A 16 -6.08 1.89 9.07
N ILE A 17 -5.36 2.89 9.57
CA ILE A 17 -3.92 3.05 9.32
C ILE A 17 -3.15 1.84 9.84
N VAL A 18 -3.38 1.44 11.10
CA VAL A 18 -2.70 0.29 11.71
C VAL A 18 -3.02 -1.00 10.95
N CYS A 19 -4.28 -1.21 10.58
CA CYS A 19 -4.69 -2.37 9.79
C CYS A 19 -3.96 -2.43 8.43
N LEU A 20 -3.93 -1.32 7.69
CA LEU A 20 -3.23 -1.25 6.40
C LEU A 20 -1.73 -1.48 6.55
N GLN A 21 -1.10 -0.96 7.60
CA GLN A 21 0.30 -1.21 7.91
C GLN A 21 0.57 -2.71 8.13
N CYS A 22 -0.23 -3.34 9.00
CA CYS A 22 -0.09 -4.77 9.27
C CYS A 22 -0.27 -5.61 8.00
N LEU A 23 -1.32 -5.33 7.20
CA LEU A 23 -1.57 -6.05 5.97
C LEU A 23 -0.43 -5.87 4.96
N PHE A 24 0.11 -4.67 4.81
CA PHE A 24 1.22 -4.39 3.90
C PHE A 24 2.50 -5.12 4.32
N TYR A 25 2.87 -5.10 5.60
CA TYR A 25 4.06 -5.82 6.05
C TYR A 25 3.90 -7.34 6.00
N LEU A 26 2.68 -7.85 6.23
CA LEU A 26 2.38 -9.27 6.07
C LEU A 26 2.49 -9.72 4.61
N THR A 27 1.94 -8.95 3.67
CA THR A 27 2.09 -9.27 2.24
C THR A 27 3.51 -9.13 1.75
N LEU A 28 4.21 -8.08 2.17
CA LEU A 28 5.63 -7.91 1.87
C LEU A 28 6.43 -9.09 2.39
N GLY A 29 6.20 -9.51 3.64
CA GLY A 29 6.87 -10.67 4.22
C GLY A 29 6.54 -11.98 3.49
N LEU A 30 5.30 -12.16 3.07
CA LEU A 30 4.89 -13.31 2.27
C LEU A 30 5.61 -13.31 0.92
N PHE A 31 5.61 -12.19 0.17
CA PHE A 31 6.29 -12.12 -1.12
C PHE A 31 7.81 -12.29 -0.97
N MET A 32 8.42 -11.70 0.06
CA MET A 32 9.84 -11.93 0.36
C MET A 32 10.10 -13.40 0.68
N SER A 33 9.26 -14.06 1.47
CA SER A 33 9.41 -15.48 1.78
C SER A 33 9.33 -16.37 0.54
N VAL A 34 8.46 -16.05 -0.42
CA VAL A 34 8.31 -16.85 -1.64
C VAL A 34 9.43 -16.56 -2.65
N LEU A 35 9.75 -15.29 -2.85
CA LEU A 35 10.65 -14.86 -3.93
C LEU A 35 12.12 -14.80 -3.50
N VAL A 36 12.41 -14.38 -2.26
CA VAL A 36 13.76 -14.15 -1.77
C VAL A 36 14.27 -15.31 -0.92
N ALA A 37 13.42 -16.03 -0.17
CA ALA A 37 13.88 -17.20 0.60
C ALA A 37 14.36 -18.36 -0.29
N THR A 38 13.89 -18.43 -1.54
CA THR A 38 14.39 -19.41 -2.52
C THR A 38 15.80 -19.08 -3.01
N ARG A 39 16.35 -17.91 -2.65
CA ARG A 39 17.64 -17.40 -3.13
C ARG A 39 18.68 -17.23 -2.02
N VAL A 40 18.27 -17.22 -0.75
CA VAL A 40 19.13 -16.89 0.39
C VAL A 40 18.95 -17.92 1.49
N GLU A 41 20.05 -18.37 2.10
CA GLU A 41 20.04 -19.38 3.17
C GLU A 41 19.42 -18.87 4.48
N HIS A 42 19.57 -17.57 4.78
CA HIS A 42 19.04 -16.94 5.98
C HIS A 42 18.24 -15.68 5.65
N MET A 43 16.95 -15.71 5.96
CA MET A 43 16.07 -14.55 5.85
C MET A 43 16.26 -13.63 7.05
N SER A 44 16.69 -12.40 6.80
CA SER A 44 16.90 -11.37 7.82
C SER A 44 16.07 -10.12 7.53
N LEU A 45 15.84 -9.30 8.56
CA LEU A 45 15.15 -8.01 8.48
C LEU A 45 15.86 -6.98 7.58
N VAL A 46 17.12 -7.24 7.24
CA VAL A 46 17.92 -6.45 6.30
C VAL A 46 17.19 -6.31 4.95
N TYR A 47 16.55 -7.37 4.45
CA TYR A 47 15.81 -7.31 3.17
C TYR A 47 14.53 -6.44 3.23
N PHE A 48 14.05 -6.11 4.42
CA PHE A 48 12.85 -5.29 4.61
C PHE A 48 13.17 -3.81 4.78
N PHE A 49 14.22 -3.50 5.54
CA PHE A 49 14.47 -2.13 6.02
C PHE A 49 15.82 -1.55 5.61
N ASP A 50 16.77 -2.37 5.14
CA ASP A 50 18.05 -1.86 4.68
C ASP A 50 17.99 -1.40 3.23
N PHE A 51 18.28 -0.12 3.00
CA PHE A 51 18.28 0.51 1.69
C PHE A 51 19.38 -0.06 0.77
N SER A 52 20.41 -0.68 1.32
CA SER A 52 21.52 -1.25 0.55
C SER A 52 21.10 -2.48 -0.27
N THR A 53 20.06 -3.20 0.18
CA THR A 53 19.55 -4.41 -0.47
C THR A 53 18.74 -4.13 -1.74
N LEU A 54 18.20 -2.91 -1.86
CA LEU A 54 17.39 -2.46 -2.99
C LEU A 54 18.29 -2.00 -4.14
N THR A 55 18.96 -2.95 -4.78
CA THR A 55 19.84 -2.72 -5.94
C THR A 55 19.39 -3.50 -7.18
N VAL A 56 19.36 -2.83 -8.33
CA VAL A 56 18.98 -3.44 -9.63
C VAL A 56 20.11 -4.29 -10.20
N SER A 57 21.35 -4.07 -9.72
CA SER A 57 22.52 -4.78 -10.22
C SER A 57 22.59 -6.24 -9.76
N THR A 58 21.84 -6.62 -8.72
CA THR A 58 21.82 -7.99 -8.21
C THR A 58 20.48 -8.65 -8.46
N VAL A 59 20.50 -9.94 -8.78
CA VAL A 59 19.27 -10.73 -9.00
C VAL A 59 18.41 -10.74 -7.73
N THR A 60 19.01 -10.89 -6.55
CA THR A 60 18.31 -10.85 -5.26
C THR A 60 17.64 -9.50 -5.03
N GLY A 61 18.33 -8.38 -5.29
CA GLY A 61 17.75 -7.05 -5.18
C GLY A 61 16.60 -6.81 -6.16
N CYS A 62 16.65 -7.37 -7.38
CA CYS A 62 15.51 -7.36 -8.29
C CYS A 62 14.28 -8.10 -7.74
N PHE A 63 14.46 -9.28 -7.12
CA PHE A 63 13.35 -9.98 -6.47
C PHE A 63 12.78 -9.21 -5.28
N VAL A 64 13.63 -8.54 -4.51
CA VAL A 64 13.20 -7.61 -3.44
C VAL A 64 12.34 -6.50 -4.03
N ILE A 65 12.79 -5.84 -5.10
CA ILE A 65 12.02 -4.78 -5.79
C ILE A 65 10.66 -5.32 -6.29
N VAL A 66 10.64 -6.49 -6.92
CA VAL A 66 9.41 -7.13 -7.39
C VAL A 66 8.46 -7.40 -6.22
N SER A 67 8.95 -7.90 -5.08
CA SER A 67 8.15 -8.08 -3.87
C SER A 67 7.53 -6.77 -3.38
N PHE A 68 8.28 -5.66 -3.37
CA PHE A 68 7.76 -4.34 -2.99
C PHE A 68 6.64 -3.88 -3.95
N LEU A 69 6.85 -4.02 -5.26
CA LEU A 69 5.85 -3.64 -6.26
C LEU A 69 4.59 -4.51 -6.17
N LEU A 70 4.73 -5.83 -6.01
CA LEU A 70 3.58 -6.73 -5.80
C LEU A 70 2.82 -6.42 -4.51
N SER A 71 3.55 -6.09 -3.44
CA SER A 71 2.94 -5.67 -2.16
C SER A 71 2.17 -4.37 -2.30
N SER A 72 2.68 -3.43 -3.09
CA SER A 72 1.98 -2.18 -3.43
C SER A 72 0.69 -2.43 -4.22
N LEU A 73 0.67 -3.40 -5.14
CA LEU A 73 -0.53 -3.79 -5.87
C LEU A 73 -1.56 -4.44 -4.95
N ALA A 74 -1.13 -5.34 -4.06
CA ALA A 74 -1.99 -5.93 -3.04
C ALA A 74 -2.53 -4.85 -2.08
N GLY A 75 -1.69 -3.88 -1.71
CA GLY A 75 -2.04 -2.72 -0.91
C GLY A 75 -3.18 -1.91 -1.51
N ALA A 76 -3.16 -1.65 -2.82
CA ALA A 76 -4.27 -1.00 -3.52
C ALA A 76 -5.59 -1.78 -3.39
N GLY A 77 -5.53 -3.12 -3.41
CA GLY A 77 -6.69 -3.99 -3.17
C GLY A 77 -7.23 -3.87 -1.74
N TYR A 78 -6.34 -3.84 -0.73
CA TYR A 78 -6.75 -3.62 0.66
C TYR A 78 -7.37 -2.25 0.88
N MET A 79 -6.85 -1.21 0.21
CA MET A 79 -7.44 0.13 0.28
C MET A 79 -8.87 0.16 -0.24
N LEU A 80 -9.20 -0.58 -1.29
CA LEU A 80 -10.60 -0.68 -1.76
C LEU A 80 -11.54 -1.31 -0.72
N TYR A 81 -11.05 -2.22 0.14
CA TYR A 81 -11.87 -2.86 1.17
C TYR A 81 -11.95 -2.02 2.45
N VAL A 82 -10.86 -1.38 2.84
CA VAL A 82 -10.74 -0.62 4.10
C VAL A 82 -11.24 0.82 3.94
N ILE A 83 -11.04 1.43 2.77
CA ILE A 83 -11.33 2.84 2.49
C ILE A 83 -12.40 2.91 1.40
N GLU A 84 -13.61 3.33 1.79
CA GLU A 84 -14.73 3.45 0.85
C GLU A 84 -14.63 4.68 -0.07
N ARG A 85 -13.77 5.66 0.27
CA ARG A 85 -13.73 6.96 -0.41
C ARG A 85 -12.41 7.24 -1.12
N ALA A 86 -12.47 7.40 -2.45
CA ALA A 86 -11.30 7.63 -3.31
C ALA A 86 -10.43 8.82 -2.88
N LYS A 87 -11.05 9.94 -2.47
CA LYS A 87 -10.33 11.17 -2.07
C LYS A 87 -9.38 11.02 -0.87
N LYS A 88 -9.46 9.91 -0.13
CA LYS A 88 -8.60 9.63 1.03
C LYS A 88 -7.47 8.66 0.73
N CYS A 89 -7.49 8.02 -0.44
CA CYS A 89 -6.53 6.99 -0.80
C CYS A 89 -5.08 7.52 -0.80
N LEU A 90 -4.84 8.71 -1.38
CA LEU A 90 -3.52 9.31 -1.36
C LEU A 90 -2.98 9.55 0.06
N ASP A 91 -3.81 10.06 0.98
CA ASP A 91 -3.41 10.32 2.37
C ASP A 91 -2.98 9.02 3.09
N PHE A 92 -3.74 7.93 2.91
CA PHE A 92 -3.42 6.63 3.52
C PHE A 92 -2.17 5.96 2.89
N SER A 93 -1.99 6.06 1.57
CA SER A 93 -0.77 5.54 0.91
C SER A 93 0.45 6.34 1.36
N ALA A 94 0.35 7.67 1.38
CA ALA A 94 1.43 8.54 1.82
C ALA A 94 1.85 8.27 3.28
N THR A 95 0.88 8.17 4.19
CA THR A 95 1.17 7.82 5.60
C THR A 95 1.85 6.45 5.72
N LEU A 96 1.48 5.48 4.89
CA LEU A 96 2.12 4.16 4.86
C LEU A 96 3.62 4.27 4.55
N TYR A 97 3.96 4.89 3.41
CA TYR A 97 5.34 5.04 2.95
C TYR A 97 6.16 6.00 3.82
N ILE A 98 5.54 7.01 4.42
CA ILE A 98 6.21 7.89 5.40
C ILE A 98 6.63 7.09 6.63
N ILE A 99 5.75 6.26 7.19
CA ILE A 99 6.10 5.41 8.33
C ILE A 99 7.19 4.42 7.94
N HIS A 100 7.12 3.82 6.73
CA HIS A 100 8.18 2.96 6.22
C HIS A 100 9.53 3.68 6.12
N LEU A 101 9.55 4.90 5.60
CA LEU A 101 10.75 5.75 5.57
C LEU A 101 11.33 5.96 6.98
N PHE A 102 10.50 6.29 7.96
CA PHE A 102 10.96 6.46 9.35
C PHE A 102 11.58 5.19 9.92
N ILE A 103 10.96 4.02 9.66
CA ILE A 103 11.50 2.73 10.12
C ILE A 103 12.86 2.45 9.45
N CYS A 104 12.99 2.70 8.14
CA CYS A 104 14.26 2.56 7.43
C CYS A 104 15.34 3.50 7.98
N ILE A 105 14.98 4.74 8.33
CA ILE A 105 15.89 5.70 8.97
C ILE A 105 16.38 5.18 10.33
N ILE A 106 15.49 4.61 11.14
CA ILE A 106 15.86 4.05 12.44
C ILE A 106 16.75 2.81 12.29
N TYR A 107 16.49 1.98 11.28
CA TYR A 107 17.19 0.71 11.09
C TYR A 107 18.59 0.86 10.46
N GLY A 108 18.70 1.64 9.37
CA GLY A 108 19.93 1.75 8.57
C GLY A 108 20.46 3.18 8.43
N GLY A 109 19.76 4.18 8.95
CA GLY A 109 20.07 5.60 8.71
C GLY A 109 19.41 6.15 7.45
N TRP A 110 19.83 7.35 7.03
CA TRP A 110 19.19 8.05 5.91
C TRP A 110 19.38 7.31 4.58
N PRO A 111 18.29 7.02 3.82
CA PRO A 111 18.41 6.31 2.55
C PRO A 111 19.04 7.21 1.49
N VAL A 112 20.34 7.03 1.27
CA VAL A 112 21.10 7.72 0.21
C VAL A 112 20.88 7.11 -1.18
N SER A 113 20.35 5.90 -1.24
CA SER A 113 20.20 5.16 -2.49
C SER A 113 19.05 5.69 -3.35
N LEU A 114 19.35 6.14 -4.58
CA LEU A 114 18.34 6.62 -5.52
C LEU A 114 17.33 5.53 -5.91
N THR A 115 17.78 4.27 -6.02
CA THR A 115 16.89 3.13 -6.34
C THR A 115 15.84 2.92 -5.27
N TRP A 116 16.19 3.11 -3.99
CA TRP A 116 15.25 3.04 -2.88
C TRP A 116 14.14 4.09 -3.04
N TRP A 117 14.50 5.33 -3.38
CA TRP A 117 13.53 6.40 -3.63
C TRP A 117 12.62 6.09 -4.81
N VAL A 118 13.18 5.64 -5.93
CA VAL A 118 12.39 5.30 -7.13
C VAL A 118 11.40 4.18 -6.83
N VAL A 119 11.82 3.12 -6.10
CA VAL A 119 10.96 1.98 -5.78
C VAL A 119 9.84 2.38 -4.82
N ASN A 120 10.14 3.13 -3.77
CA ASN A 120 9.13 3.56 -2.81
C ASN A 120 8.18 4.61 -3.39
N LEU A 121 8.67 5.57 -4.18
CA LEU A 121 7.82 6.56 -4.85
C LEU A 121 6.94 5.91 -5.93
N SER A 122 7.48 4.95 -6.70
CA SER A 122 6.69 4.22 -7.69
C SER A 122 5.65 3.32 -7.01
N GLY A 123 5.98 2.68 -5.89
CA GLY A 123 5.03 1.96 -5.06
C GLY A 123 3.94 2.88 -4.49
N LEU A 124 4.30 4.03 -3.93
CA LEU A 124 3.34 5.02 -3.43
C LEU A 124 2.37 5.43 -4.53
N ALA A 125 2.89 5.79 -5.71
CA ALA A 125 2.09 6.19 -6.86
C ALA A 125 1.23 5.03 -7.39
N ALA A 126 1.77 3.81 -7.47
CA ALA A 126 1.00 2.64 -7.91
C ALA A 126 -0.15 2.36 -6.94
N MET A 127 0.13 2.32 -5.64
CA MET A 127 -0.88 2.10 -4.60
C MET A 127 -1.96 3.19 -4.59
N SER A 128 -1.56 4.47 -4.69
CA SER A 128 -2.51 5.58 -4.68
C SER A 128 -3.36 5.63 -5.95
N LEU A 129 -2.75 5.57 -7.13
CA LEU A 129 -3.47 5.67 -8.41
C LEU A 129 -4.39 4.47 -8.66
N LEU A 130 -3.91 3.26 -8.36
CA LEU A 130 -4.73 2.05 -8.51
C LEU A 130 -5.84 2.03 -7.46
N GLY A 131 -5.55 2.41 -6.21
CA GLY A 131 -6.56 2.49 -5.16
C GLY A 131 -7.64 3.52 -5.51
N GLU A 132 -7.27 4.72 -5.97
CA GLU A 132 -8.21 5.74 -6.43
C GLU A 132 -9.06 5.24 -7.60
N TRP A 133 -8.43 4.66 -8.61
CA TRP A 133 -9.12 4.14 -9.79
C TRP A 133 -10.11 3.02 -9.44
N LEU A 134 -9.71 2.10 -8.56
CA LEU A 134 -10.55 1.01 -8.07
C LEU A 134 -11.74 1.54 -7.26
N CYS A 135 -11.51 2.52 -6.38
CA CYS A 135 -12.56 3.16 -5.59
C CYS A 135 -13.55 3.94 -6.46
N ILE A 136 -13.07 4.71 -7.45
CA ILE A 136 -13.94 5.41 -8.42
C ILE A 136 -14.78 4.41 -9.21
N ARG A 137 -14.20 3.30 -9.67
CA ARG A 137 -14.94 2.25 -10.38
C ARG A 137 -16.02 1.60 -9.51
N ARG A 138 -15.80 1.51 -8.20
CA ARG A 138 -16.79 0.98 -7.25
C ARG A 138 -17.93 1.97 -7.04
N GLU A 139 -17.62 3.24 -6.77
CA GLU A 139 -18.59 4.32 -6.62
C GLU A 139 -19.50 4.48 -7.86
N LEU A 140 -18.93 4.36 -9.06
CA LEU A 140 -19.69 4.42 -10.32
C LEU A 140 -20.63 3.23 -10.54
N ARG A 141 -20.39 2.07 -9.91
CA ARG A 141 -21.22 0.86 -10.10
C ARG A 141 -22.50 0.89 -9.26
N GLU A 142 -22.59 1.77 -8.27
CA GLU A 142 -23.71 1.84 -7.31
C GLU A 142 -24.90 2.66 -7.81
N ILE A 143 -24.96 3.00 -9.11
CA ILE A 143 -26.16 3.56 -9.74
C ILE A 143 -26.90 2.46 -10.53
N PRO A 144 -27.68 1.57 -9.89
CA PRO A 144 -28.67 0.80 -10.62
C PRO A 144 -29.79 1.75 -11.05
N LEU A 145 -29.88 2.03 -12.35
CA LEU A 145 -30.98 2.77 -13.00
C LEU A 145 -32.31 1.96 -12.98
N THR A 146 -32.65 1.30 -11.87
CA THR A 146 -33.84 0.43 -11.79
C THR A 146 -35.12 1.17 -11.40
N ARG A 147 -35.10 2.51 -11.26
CA ARG A 147 -36.30 3.24 -10.84
C ARG A 147 -36.47 4.63 -11.45
N VAL A 148 -36.57 4.70 -12.78
CA VAL A 148 -37.37 5.74 -13.46
C VAL A 148 -38.09 5.12 -14.67
N ARG A 149 -38.93 4.11 -14.43
CA ARG A 149 -40.09 3.84 -15.29
C ARG A 149 -41.24 3.29 -14.47
N SER A 150 -41.74 4.14 -13.58
CA SER A 150 -43.05 3.94 -12.96
C SER A 150 -43.79 5.27 -12.96
N SER A 151 -44.35 5.64 -14.12
CA SER A 151 -45.56 6.45 -14.21
C SER A 151 -45.90 6.72 -15.69
N VAL A 152 -46.96 6.04 -16.13
CA VAL A 152 -47.94 6.44 -17.16
C VAL A 152 -47.47 6.45 -18.61
#